data_AF-A0A5Z1WAM0-F1
#
_entry.id   AF-A0A5Z1WAM0-F1
#
_cell.length_a   1.000
_cell.length_b   1.000
_cell.length_c   1.000
_cell.angle_alpha   90.00
_cell.angle_beta   90.00
_cell.angle_gamma   90.00
#
_symmetry.space_group_name_H-M   'P 1'
#
loop_
_entity.id
_entity.type
_entity.pdbx_description
1 polymer ?
#
loop_
_entity_poly.entity_id
_entity_poly.type
_entity_poly.pdbx_seq_one_letter_code
_entity_poly.pdbx_strand_id
1 'polypeptide(L)'
;MVSMRDLLECGVHFGHQTRRWNPKMKKFIFGERKGIYVIDLQKTLRYFRYTYNIVRDAAAEGKTILFVGTKKQAGGAIKEYAEKCGMPYVNHRWLGGMMTNFGTIRQSIRKLEVIEKMEEDGSIKLLTKKEALMLTRKKEKLLAYLGGIRHMKTQPDMIFVIDTVKEKIAVQEANRLRIPVVAPLDTNCDPDLVTYPIPGNDDAIRSVQLFCQEMAEAINEGKALREQDGEALANEEKEITDEEKKEVLDEAMSEEDFGEEQE
;
A
#
# COMPACT_ATOMS: atom_id res chain seq x y z
N MET A 1 1.36 -21.38 -5.09
CA MET A 1 0.10 -21.39 -5.87
C MET A 1 -0.97 -22.19 -5.14
N VAL A 2 -1.97 -21.47 -4.66
CA VAL A 2 -3.09 -21.96 -3.81
C VAL A 2 -3.91 -23.10 -4.43
N SER A 3 -4.30 -24.07 -3.61
CA SER A 3 -5.30 -25.10 -3.94
C SER A 3 -6.71 -24.72 -3.45
N MET A 4 -7.76 -25.35 -4.02
CA MET A 4 -9.14 -25.13 -3.54
C MET A 4 -9.31 -25.53 -2.07
N ARG A 5 -8.53 -26.51 -1.59
CA ARG A 5 -8.54 -26.94 -0.20
C ARG A 5 -8.04 -25.82 0.71
N ASP A 6 -6.95 -25.15 0.34
CA ASP A 6 -6.39 -24.05 1.12
C ASP A 6 -7.38 -22.87 1.21
N LEU A 7 -8.05 -22.53 0.08
CA LEU A 7 -9.11 -21.51 0.06
C LEU A 7 -10.27 -21.86 1.00
N LEU A 8 -10.62 -23.15 1.08
CA LEU A 8 -11.68 -23.64 1.97
C LEU A 8 -11.26 -23.54 3.44
N GLU A 9 -10.05 -24.03 3.77
CA GLU A 9 -9.50 -24.06 5.13
C GLU A 9 -9.27 -22.66 5.70
N CYS A 10 -8.81 -21.71 4.88
CA CYS A 10 -8.63 -20.30 5.23
C CYS A 10 -9.95 -19.52 5.35
N GLY A 11 -11.08 -20.10 4.90
CA GLY A 11 -12.40 -19.48 5.01
C GLY A 11 -12.69 -18.41 3.95
N VAL A 12 -12.05 -18.51 2.77
CA VAL A 12 -12.21 -17.55 1.66
C VAL A 12 -13.64 -17.55 1.09
N HIS A 13 -14.34 -18.67 1.21
CA HIS A 13 -15.69 -18.88 0.68
C HIS A 13 -16.79 -18.19 1.48
N PHE A 14 -16.52 -17.71 2.70
CA PHE A 14 -17.52 -17.03 3.50
C PHE A 14 -17.69 -15.59 3.03
N GLY A 15 -18.91 -15.21 2.68
CA GLY A 15 -19.28 -13.82 2.45
C GLY A 15 -19.97 -13.18 3.65
N HIS A 16 -20.66 -12.08 3.40
CA HIS A 16 -21.49 -11.36 4.37
C HIS A 16 -22.92 -11.91 4.46
N GLN A 17 -23.67 -11.36 5.41
CA GLN A 17 -25.11 -11.60 5.56
C GLN A 17 -25.88 -11.15 4.31
N THR A 18 -26.97 -11.84 4.00
CA THR A 18 -27.78 -11.60 2.78
C THR A 18 -28.35 -10.18 2.65
N ARG A 19 -28.51 -9.48 3.78
CA ARG A 19 -28.91 -8.05 3.81
C ARG A 19 -27.80 -7.06 3.44
N ARG A 20 -26.55 -7.49 3.41
CA ARG A 20 -25.35 -6.65 3.17
C ARG A 20 -24.59 -7.19 1.97
N TRP A 21 -25.23 -7.17 0.80
CA TRP A 21 -24.61 -7.61 -0.44
C TRP A 21 -24.84 -6.60 -1.56
N ASN A 22 -23.96 -6.63 -2.55
CA ASN A 22 -24.07 -5.88 -3.78
C ASN A 22 -24.63 -6.79 -4.88
N PRO A 23 -25.76 -6.43 -5.54
CA PRO A 23 -26.34 -7.22 -6.62
C PRO A 23 -25.37 -7.59 -7.76
N LYS A 24 -24.36 -6.75 -8.03
CA LYS A 24 -23.34 -7.01 -9.06
C LYS A 24 -22.43 -8.20 -8.71
N MET A 25 -22.32 -8.54 -7.41
CA MET A 25 -21.58 -9.72 -6.95
C MET A 25 -22.32 -11.03 -7.19
N LYS A 26 -23.59 -11.01 -7.67
CA LYS A 26 -24.40 -12.22 -7.94
C LYS A 26 -23.66 -13.25 -8.80
N LYS A 27 -22.86 -12.81 -9.76
CA LYS A 27 -22.09 -13.70 -10.66
C LYS A 27 -20.99 -14.50 -9.92
N PHE A 28 -20.54 -14.03 -8.77
CA PHE A 28 -19.49 -14.67 -7.95
C PHE A 28 -20.04 -15.45 -6.75
N ILE A 29 -21.32 -15.26 -6.42
CA ILE A 29 -21.98 -15.95 -5.31
C ILE A 29 -22.45 -17.32 -5.80
N PHE A 30 -22.09 -18.37 -5.06
CA PHE A 30 -22.54 -19.74 -5.31
C PHE A 30 -23.96 -19.96 -4.77
N GLY A 31 -24.26 -19.45 -3.58
CA GLY A 31 -25.56 -19.59 -2.93
C GLY A 31 -25.56 -19.00 -1.53
N GLU A 32 -26.58 -19.33 -0.74
CA GLU A 32 -26.74 -18.89 0.65
C GLU A 32 -26.81 -20.10 1.58
N ARG A 33 -26.18 -20.00 2.76
CA ARG A 33 -26.35 -20.97 3.86
C ARG A 33 -26.50 -20.22 5.18
N LYS A 34 -27.57 -20.51 5.92
CA LYS A 34 -27.85 -19.90 7.24
C LYS A 34 -27.79 -18.36 7.23
N GLY A 35 -28.29 -17.72 6.17
CA GLY A 35 -28.31 -16.26 6.05
C GLY A 35 -26.97 -15.60 5.66
N ILE A 36 -25.95 -16.39 5.30
CA ILE A 36 -24.64 -15.93 4.83
C ILE A 36 -24.46 -16.37 3.38
N TYR A 37 -24.02 -15.45 2.52
CA TYR A 37 -23.67 -15.80 1.15
C TYR A 37 -22.36 -16.59 1.09
N VAL A 38 -22.32 -17.60 0.23
CA VAL A 38 -21.15 -18.42 -0.04
C VAL A 38 -20.59 -18.03 -1.41
N ILE A 39 -19.31 -17.67 -1.43
CA ILE A 39 -18.58 -17.30 -2.64
C ILE A 39 -18.13 -18.56 -3.39
N ASP A 40 -18.23 -18.53 -4.71
CA ASP A 40 -17.85 -19.63 -5.60
C ASP A 40 -16.32 -19.75 -5.72
N LEU A 41 -15.75 -20.74 -5.02
CA LEU A 41 -14.30 -20.97 -5.00
C LEU A 41 -13.71 -21.38 -6.36
N GLN A 42 -14.50 -21.94 -7.28
CA GLN A 42 -13.99 -22.24 -8.63
C GLN A 42 -13.68 -20.94 -9.37
N LYS A 43 -14.56 -19.94 -9.23
CA LYS A 43 -14.34 -18.60 -9.77
C LYS A 43 -13.18 -17.93 -9.03
N THR A 44 -13.16 -17.99 -7.69
CA THR A 44 -12.02 -17.47 -6.91
C THR A 44 -10.70 -17.99 -7.44
N LEU A 45 -10.54 -19.31 -7.60
CA LEU A 45 -9.30 -19.91 -8.08
C LEU A 45 -8.90 -19.43 -9.49
N ARG A 46 -9.86 -19.30 -10.40
CA ARG A 46 -9.61 -18.80 -11.77
C ARG A 46 -9.13 -17.34 -11.76
N TYR A 47 -9.83 -16.47 -11.05
CA TYR A 47 -9.49 -15.06 -10.95
C TYR A 47 -8.17 -14.86 -10.20
N PHE A 48 -7.94 -15.63 -9.13
CA PHE A 48 -6.70 -15.60 -8.37
C PHE A 48 -5.50 -15.94 -9.25
N ARG A 49 -5.55 -17.04 -10.01
CA ARG A 49 -4.46 -17.42 -10.93
C ARG A 49 -4.18 -16.36 -11.99
N TYR A 50 -5.25 -15.80 -12.56
CA TYR A 50 -5.11 -14.73 -13.55
C TYR A 50 -4.41 -13.51 -12.94
N THR A 51 -4.90 -13.04 -11.79
CA THR A 51 -4.34 -11.89 -11.09
C THR A 51 -2.91 -12.13 -10.59
N TYR A 52 -2.61 -13.35 -10.11
CA TYR A 52 -1.27 -13.76 -9.70
C TYR A 52 -0.26 -13.54 -10.83
N ASN A 53 -0.59 -13.99 -12.04
CA ASN A 53 0.28 -13.80 -13.21
C ASN A 53 0.45 -12.30 -13.55
N ILE A 54 -0.64 -11.51 -13.53
CA ILE A 54 -0.56 -10.07 -13.78
C ILE A 54 0.36 -9.36 -12.78
N VAL A 55 0.26 -9.71 -11.50
CA VAL A 55 1.10 -9.14 -10.43
C VAL A 55 2.56 -9.56 -10.60
N ARG A 56 2.80 -10.84 -10.91
CA ARG A 56 4.14 -11.36 -11.19
C ARG A 56 4.77 -10.66 -12.39
N ASP A 57 4.05 -10.54 -13.49
CA ASP A 57 4.54 -9.90 -14.72
C ASP A 57 4.80 -8.40 -14.48
N ALA A 58 3.95 -7.71 -13.73
CA ALA A 58 4.19 -6.33 -13.32
C ALA A 58 5.45 -6.18 -12.46
N ALA A 59 5.68 -7.11 -11.52
CA ALA A 59 6.90 -7.11 -10.71
C ALA A 59 8.16 -7.41 -11.54
N ALA A 60 8.06 -8.27 -12.56
CA ALA A 60 9.14 -8.54 -13.50
C ALA A 60 9.52 -7.31 -14.34
N GLU A 61 8.54 -6.46 -14.68
CA GLU A 61 8.79 -5.16 -15.32
C GLU A 61 9.37 -4.11 -14.36
N GLY A 62 9.48 -4.41 -13.07
CA GLY A 62 9.98 -3.48 -12.06
C GLY A 62 8.97 -2.46 -11.54
N LYS A 63 7.67 -2.72 -11.75
CA LYS A 63 6.59 -1.84 -11.28
C LYS A 63 6.45 -1.87 -9.76
N THR A 64 6.07 -0.73 -9.20
CA THR A 64 5.84 -0.57 -7.77
C THR A 64 4.39 -0.91 -7.43
N ILE A 65 4.19 -1.88 -6.53
CA ILE A 65 2.86 -2.33 -6.09
C ILE A 65 2.65 -1.90 -4.64
N LEU A 66 1.64 -1.05 -4.39
CA LEU A 66 1.32 -0.56 -3.05
C LEU A 66 0.30 -1.45 -2.35
N PHE A 67 0.64 -1.97 -1.17
CA PHE A 67 -0.28 -2.75 -0.34
C PHE A 67 -1.11 -1.83 0.56
N VAL A 68 -2.44 -1.97 0.57
CA VAL A 68 -3.35 -1.09 1.31
C VAL A 68 -4.39 -1.89 2.08
N GLY A 69 -4.50 -1.61 3.38
CA GLY A 69 -5.59 -2.15 4.20
C GLY A 69 -5.47 -1.71 5.65
N THR A 70 -6.45 -0.91 6.09
CA THR A 70 -6.49 -0.31 7.43
C THR A 70 -7.32 -1.09 8.44
N LYS A 71 -7.98 -2.15 7.96
CA LYS A 71 -8.80 -3.04 8.78
C LYS A 71 -7.91 -3.75 9.80
N LYS A 72 -8.39 -3.93 11.03
CA LYS A 72 -7.60 -4.56 12.13
C LYS A 72 -7.08 -5.95 11.75
N GLN A 73 -7.89 -6.71 11.02
CA GLN A 73 -7.57 -8.05 10.53
C GLN A 73 -6.53 -8.06 9.41
N ALA A 74 -6.34 -6.94 8.71
CA ALA A 74 -5.45 -6.81 7.56
C ALA A 74 -4.12 -6.13 7.89
N GLY A 75 -4.11 -5.15 8.80
CA GLY A 75 -2.96 -4.27 8.99
C GLY A 75 -1.65 -4.97 9.39
N GLY A 76 -1.73 -6.08 10.13
CA GLY A 76 -0.57 -6.91 10.46
C GLY A 76 -0.02 -7.65 9.23
N ALA A 77 -0.89 -8.36 8.53
CA ALA A 77 -0.52 -9.15 7.34
C ALA A 77 0.03 -8.26 6.21
N ILE A 78 -0.60 -7.11 5.96
CA ILE A 78 -0.15 -6.18 4.92
C ILE A 78 1.27 -5.67 5.20
N LYS A 79 1.55 -5.24 6.43
CA LYS A 79 2.88 -4.77 6.79
C LYS A 79 3.91 -5.89 6.62
N GLU A 80 3.64 -7.06 7.21
CA GLU A 80 4.58 -8.18 7.20
C GLU A 80 4.94 -8.63 5.78
N TYR A 81 3.94 -8.83 4.91
CA TYR A 81 4.18 -9.35 3.58
C TYR A 81 4.74 -8.29 2.62
N ALA A 82 4.37 -7.02 2.77
CA ALA A 82 4.94 -5.94 1.99
C ALA A 82 6.42 -5.69 2.34
N GLU A 83 6.78 -5.75 3.63
CA GLU A 83 8.18 -5.69 4.07
C GLU A 83 8.99 -6.88 3.53
N LYS A 84 8.43 -8.10 3.58
CA LYS A 84 9.07 -9.31 3.03
C LYS A 84 9.34 -9.23 1.54
N CYS A 85 8.45 -8.62 0.75
CA CYS A 85 8.66 -8.46 -0.69
C CYS A 85 9.26 -7.10 -1.06
N GLY A 86 9.65 -6.25 -0.09
CA GLY A 86 10.27 -4.95 -0.33
C GLY A 86 9.38 -3.99 -1.12
N MET A 87 8.07 -4.00 -0.88
CA MET A 87 7.09 -3.12 -1.51
C MET A 87 6.48 -2.14 -0.49
N PRO A 88 6.00 -0.98 -0.94
CA PRO A 88 5.41 -0.01 -0.04
C PRO A 88 4.05 -0.47 0.50
N TYR A 89 3.66 0.04 1.67
CA TYR A 89 2.40 -0.34 2.31
C TYR A 89 1.74 0.80 3.10
N VAL A 90 0.41 0.68 3.26
CA VAL A 90 -0.42 1.50 4.16
C VAL A 90 -1.30 0.57 4.99
N ASN A 91 -0.99 0.44 6.29
CA ASN A 91 -1.68 -0.50 7.18
C ASN A 91 -2.49 0.16 8.31
N HIS A 92 -2.43 1.48 8.46
CA HIS A 92 -3.10 2.22 9.55
C HIS A 92 -4.26 3.06 9.07
N ARG A 93 -3.99 4.11 8.28
CA ARG A 93 -5.02 5.04 7.81
C ARG A 93 -4.64 5.57 6.45
N TRP A 94 -5.55 5.45 5.50
CA TRP A 94 -5.47 6.19 4.24
C TRP A 94 -5.78 7.67 4.48
N LEU A 95 -4.82 8.55 4.17
CA LEU A 95 -5.04 9.99 4.14
C LEU A 95 -5.53 10.36 2.73
N GLY A 96 -6.64 11.08 2.65
CA GLY A 96 -7.13 11.54 1.34
C GLY A 96 -6.09 12.43 0.67
N GLY A 97 -5.86 12.21 -0.62
CA GLY A 97 -4.79 12.85 -1.37
C GLY A 97 -3.47 12.08 -1.36
N MET A 98 -3.44 10.85 -0.82
CA MET A 98 -2.20 10.05 -0.74
C MET A 98 -1.55 9.81 -2.10
N MET A 99 -2.35 9.58 -3.14
CA MET A 99 -1.85 9.43 -4.51
C MET A 99 -2.12 10.69 -5.33
N THR A 100 -3.33 11.24 -5.22
CA THR A 100 -3.76 12.39 -6.05
C THR A 100 -3.05 13.71 -5.70
N ASN A 101 -2.54 13.85 -4.47
CA ASN A 101 -1.73 15.00 -4.03
C ASN A 101 -0.40 14.54 -3.42
N PHE A 102 0.34 13.74 -4.20
CA PHE A 102 1.60 13.13 -3.76
C PHE A 102 2.68 14.15 -3.36
N GLY A 103 2.65 15.37 -3.91
CA GLY A 103 3.55 16.46 -3.52
C GLY A 103 3.42 16.86 -2.05
N THR A 104 2.20 17.07 -1.56
CA THR A 104 1.94 17.41 -0.14
C THR A 104 2.25 16.24 0.80
N ILE A 105 2.06 15.00 0.34
CA ILE A 105 2.42 13.80 1.12
C ILE A 105 3.94 13.71 1.28
N ARG A 106 4.70 13.97 0.21
CA ARG A 106 6.18 14.05 0.27
C ARG A 106 6.65 15.12 1.25
N GLN A 107 6.02 16.29 1.28
CA GLN A 107 6.34 17.31 2.31
C GLN A 107 6.09 16.80 3.73
N SER A 108 5.08 15.95 3.94
CA SER A 108 4.78 15.37 5.25
C SER A 108 5.79 14.28 5.64
N ILE A 109 6.32 13.53 4.66
CA ILE A 109 7.43 12.59 4.85
C ILE A 109 8.72 13.35 5.19
N ARG A 110 9.04 14.43 4.48
CA ARG A 110 10.19 15.30 4.82
C ARG A 110 10.10 15.84 6.25
N LYS A 111 8.90 16.23 6.70
CA LYS A 111 8.68 16.64 8.11
C LYS A 111 8.97 15.51 9.10
N LEU A 112 8.67 14.26 8.76
CA LEU A 112 9.03 13.11 9.59
C LEU A 112 10.55 12.96 9.68
N GLU A 113 11.24 13.03 8.55
CA GLU A 113 12.72 12.91 8.48
C GLU A 113 13.42 14.01 9.27
N VAL A 114 12.93 15.26 9.20
CA VAL A 114 13.46 16.37 10.01
C VAL A 114 13.29 16.10 11.51
N ILE A 115 12.14 15.58 11.94
CA ILE A 115 11.90 15.27 13.36
C ILE A 115 12.81 14.12 13.82
N GLU A 116 13.02 13.10 12.97
CA GLU A 116 13.97 12.02 13.25
C GLU A 116 15.40 12.55 13.40
N LYS A 117 15.85 13.40 12.47
CA LYS A 117 17.18 14.03 12.54
C LYS A 117 17.37 14.88 13.80
N MET A 118 16.38 15.69 14.18
CA MET A 118 16.43 16.48 15.42
C MET A 118 16.51 15.61 16.68
N GLU A 119 15.96 14.40 16.64
CA GLU A 119 16.06 13.43 17.74
C GLU A 119 17.45 12.81 17.81
N GLU A 120 18.03 12.46 16.67
CA GLU A 120 19.39 11.91 16.54
C GLU A 120 20.46 12.92 16.95
N ASP A 121 20.35 14.16 16.48
CA ASP A 121 21.29 15.26 16.77
C ASP A 121 21.12 15.82 18.21
N GLY A 122 20.09 15.36 18.93
CA GLY A 122 19.81 15.78 20.31
C GLY A 122 19.19 17.17 20.45
N SER A 123 18.91 17.87 19.35
CA SER A 123 18.27 19.19 19.33
C SER A 123 16.92 19.21 20.04
N ILE A 124 16.19 18.08 20.07
CA ILE A 124 14.93 17.95 20.81
C ILE A 124 15.10 18.24 22.31
N LYS A 125 16.29 17.98 22.89
CA LYS A 125 16.55 18.21 24.32
C LYS A 125 16.68 19.70 24.67
N LEU A 126 16.93 20.55 23.67
CA LEU A 126 17.01 22.01 23.84
C LEU A 126 15.61 22.65 23.91
N LEU A 127 14.57 21.92 23.51
CA LEU A 127 13.19 22.40 23.51
C LEU A 127 12.54 22.27 24.88
N THR A 128 11.44 23.01 25.08
CA THR A 128 10.63 22.82 26.28
C THR A 128 10.02 21.42 26.31
N LYS A 129 9.76 20.87 27.52
CA LYS A 129 9.12 19.55 27.67
C LYS A 129 7.80 19.43 26.89
N LYS A 130 7.06 20.53 26.76
CA LYS A 130 5.79 20.58 26.01
C LYS A 130 6.03 20.45 24.50
N GLU A 131 7.01 21.15 23.95
CA GLU A 131 7.36 21.10 22.53
C GLU A 131 7.95 19.75 22.15
N ALA A 132 8.88 19.23 22.97
CA ALA A 132 9.44 17.89 22.79
C ALA A 132 8.32 16.83 22.74
N LEU A 133 7.38 16.86 23.68
CA LEU A 133 6.23 15.95 23.69
C LEU A 133 5.34 16.09 22.44
N MET A 134 5.13 17.31 21.95
CA MET A 134 4.35 17.55 20.73
C MET A 134 5.06 16.97 19.49
N LEU A 135 6.38 17.12 19.40
CA LEU A 135 7.18 16.54 18.31
C LEU A 135 7.18 15.01 18.36
N THR A 136 7.35 14.40 19.54
CA THR A 136 7.28 12.94 19.69
C THR A 136 5.92 12.40 19.23
N ARG A 137 4.81 12.99 19.69
CA ARG A 137 3.46 12.59 19.25
C ARG A 137 3.26 12.76 17.74
N LYS A 138 3.83 13.82 17.17
CA LYS A 138 3.77 14.07 15.73
C LYS A 138 4.58 13.04 14.95
N LYS A 139 5.79 12.68 15.41
CA LYS A 139 6.62 11.62 14.85
C LYS A 139 5.88 10.29 14.86
N GLU A 140 5.37 9.86 16.02
CA GLU A 140 4.62 8.59 16.15
C GLU A 140 3.44 8.52 15.17
N LYS A 141 2.68 9.62 15.05
CA LYS A 141 1.54 9.70 14.13
C LYS A 141 1.98 9.65 12.67
N LEU A 142 3.02 10.39 12.29
CA LEU A 142 3.53 10.39 10.92
C LEU A 142 4.13 9.04 10.55
N LEU A 143 4.89 8.41 11.45
CA LEU A 143 5.49 7.10 11.25
C LEU A 143 4.42 6.01 11.10
N ALA A 144 3.37 6.05 11.91
CA ALA A 144 2.24 5.13 11.79
C ALA A 144 1.51 5.25 10.44
N TYR A 145 1.39 6.46 9.87
CA TYR A 145 0.59 6.70 8.66
C TYR A 145 1.39 6.67 7.36
N LEU A 146 2.64 7.13 7.39
CA LEU A 146 3.48 7.35 6.22
C LEU A 146 4.72 6.46 6.20
N GLY A 147 5.01 5.72 7.28
CA GLY A 147 6.23 4.91 7.39
C GLY A 147 6.38 3.90 6.25
N GLY A 148 5.30 3.24 5.85
CA GLY A 148 5.34 2.25 4.77
C GLY A 148 5.43 2.82 3.35
N ILE A 149 5.29 4.14 3.17
CA ILE A 149 5.43 4.82 1.87
C ILE A 149 6.61 5.81 1.85
N ARG A 150 7.40 5.89 2.93
CA ARG A 150 8.46 6.90 3.07
C ARG A 150 9.52 6.83 1.97
N HIS A 151 9.80 5.64 1.46
CA HIS A 151 10.82 5.41 0.43
C HIS A 151 10.27 5.48 -1.01
N MET A 152 8.98 5.76 -1.19
CA MET A 152 8.39 5.92 -2.51
C MET A 152 8.82 7.25 -3.13
N LYS A 153 9.52 7.19 -4.27
CA LYS A 153 9.90 8.38 -5.04
C LYS A 153 8.78 8.86 -5.96
N THR A 154 8.01 7.92 -6.50
CA THR A 154 6.91 8.16 -7.45
C THR A 154 5.61 7.52 -6.94
N GLN A 155 4.50 7.83 -7.61
CA GLN A 155 3.23 7.13 -7.39
C GLN A 155 3.38 5.63 -7.72
N PRO A 156 2.56 4.75 -7.11
CA PRO A 156 2.60 3.33 -7.42
C PRO A 156 1.99 3.06 -8.81
N ASP A 157 2.49 2.02 -9.47
CA ASP A 157 1.99 1.56 -10.77
C ASP A 157 0.75 0.67 -10.63
N MET A 158 0.56 0.08 -9.45
CA MET A 158 -0.58 -0.78 -9.12
C MET A 158 -0.84 -0.73 -7.62
N ILE A 159 -2.09 -0.91 -7.21
CA ILE A 159 -2.45 -1.06 -5.80
C ILE A 159 -3.10 -2.40 -5.51
N PHE A 160 -2.70 -3.03 -4.40
CA PHE A 160 -3.33 -4.20 -3.84
C PHE A 160 -4.10 -3.80 -2.57
N VAL A 161 -5.42 -3.94 -2.58
CA VAL A 161 -6.32 -3.39 -1.55
C VAL A 161 -7.12 -4.49 -0.87
N ILE A 162 -7.03 -4.59 0.46
CA ILE A 162 -7.93 -5.42 1.27
C ILE A 162 -9.14 -4.58 1.71
N ASP A 163 -10.35 -5.06 1.43
CA ASP A 163 -11.64 -4.40 1.75
C ASP A 163 -11.82 -3.06 1.03
N THR A 164 -12.35 -3.14 -0.20
CA THR A 164 -12.61 -1.96 -1.06
C THR A 164 -13.67 -1.01 -0.51
N VAL A 165 -14.58 -1.52 0.34
CA VAL A 165 -15.62 -0.71 0.98
C VAL A 165 -15.00 0.15 2.07
N LYS A 166 -14.09 -0.43 2.85
CA LYS A 166 -13.31 0.28 3.87
C LYS A 166 -12.35 1.28 3.23
N GLU A 167 -11.63 0.86 2.20
CA GLU A 167 -10.60 1.65 1.50
C GLU A 167 -11.14 2.41 0.28
N LYS A 168 -12.41 2.86 0.34
CA LYS A 168 -13.08 3.53 -0.78
C LYS A 168 -12.30 4.72 -1.34
N ILE A 169 -11.58 5.46 -0.48
CA ILE A 169 -10.83 6.65 -0.87
C ILE A 169 -9.60 6.24 -1.70
N ALA A 170 -8.89 5.20 -1.27
CA ALA A 170 -7.74 4.68 -2.01
C ALA A 170 -8.14 4.18 -3.40
N VAL A 171 -9.24 3.42 -3.48
CA VAL A 171 -9.79 2.91 -4.74
C VAL A 171 -10.23 4.06 -5.66
N GLN A 172 -10.90 5.09 -5.13
CA GLN A 172 -11.31 6.27 -5.91
C GLN A 172 -10.12 7.06 -6.44
N GLU A 173 -9.08 7.26 -5.63
CA GLU A 173 -7.86 7.95 -6.05
C GLU A 173 -7.12 7.16 -7.14
N ALA A 174 -6.99 5.83 -6.99
CA ALA A 174 -6.38 4.97 -8.01
C ALA A 174 -7.15 5.04 -9.33
N ASN A 175 -8.48 4.88 -9.28
CA ASN A 175 -9.32 4.94 -10.47
C ASN A 175 -9.23 6.31 -11.17
N ARG A 176 -9.16 7.41 -10.41
CA ARG A 176 -8.99 8.76 -10.97
C ARG A 176 -7.64 8.91 -11.68
N LEU A 177 -6.58 8.31 -11.15
CA LEU A 177 -5.25 8.31 -11.73
C LEU A 177 -5.03 7.19 -12.77
N ARG A 178 -6.04 6.35 -13.01
CA ARG A 178 -5.97 5.16 -13.88
C ARG A 178 -4.93 4.14 -13.42
N ILE A 179 -4.65 4.10 -12.12
CA ILE A 179 -3.80 3.07 -11.51
C ILE A 179 -4.64 1.80 -11.34
N PRO A 180 -4.20 0.65 -11.88
CA PRO A 180 -4.93 -0.61 -11.75
C PRO A 180 -5.08 -1.04 -10.29
N VAL A 181 -6.29 -1.48 -9.93
CA VAL A 181 -6.64 -1.95 -8.59
C VAL A 181 -6.78 -3.46 -8.59
N VAL A 182 -6.03 -4.13 -7.72
CA VAL A 182 -6.16 -5.54 -7.39
C VAL A 182 -6.79 -5.65 -6.00
N ALA A 183 -7.85 -6.44 -5.85
CA ALA A 183 -8.47 -6.60 -4.53
C ALA A 183 -9.23 -7.92 -4.38
N PRO A 184 -9.15 -8.59 -3.22
CA PRO A 184 -10.19 -9.52 -2.82
C PRO A 184 -11.53 -8.79 -2.64
N LEU A 185 -12.59 -9.39 -3.17
CA LEU A 185 -13.94 -8.84 -3.13
C LEU A 185 -14.88 -9.76 -2.37
N ASP A 186 -15.35 -9.28 -1.22
CA ASP A 186 -16.49 -9.87 -0.55
C ASP A 186 -17.81 -9.44 -1.23
N THR A 187 -18.87 -10.14 -0.90
CA THR A 187 -20.26 -9.99 -1.37
C THR A 187 -20.86 -8.59 -1.26
N ASN A 188 -20.34 -7.71 -0.41
CA ASN A 188 -20.78 -6.30 -0.27
C ASN A 188 -20.04 -5.32 -1.20
N CYS A 189 -18.95 -5.73 -1.84
CA CYS A 189 -18.12 -4.86 -2.67
C CYS A 189 -18.73 -4.63 -4.07
N ASP A 190 -18.41 -3.50 -4.72
CA ASP A 190 -18.74 -3.27 -6.13
C ASP A 190 -17.59 -3.76 -7.03
N PRO A 191 -17.77 -4.81 -7.84
CA PRO A 191 -16.71 -5.35 -8.68
C PRO A 191 -16.29 -4.43 -9.83
N ASP A 192 -17.09 -3.43 -10.19
CA ASP A 192 -16.79 -2.54 -11.32
C ASP A 192 -15.72 -1.50 -10.97
N LEU A 193 -15.44 -1.29 -9.68
CA LEU A 193 -14.42 -0.36 -9.19
C LEU A 193 -13.01 -0.97 -9.17
N VAL A 194 -12.88 -2.27 -9.46
CA VAL A 194 -11.63 -3.02 -9.34
C VAL A 194 -11.23 -3.61 -10.69
N THR A 195 -9.99 -3.34 -11.11
CA THR A 195 -9.45 -3.81 -12.39
C THR A 195 -9.26 -5.33 -12.39
N TYR A 196 -8.72 -5.87 -11.30
CA TYR A 196 -8.41 -7.29 -11.14
C TYR A 196 -9.07 -7.84 -9.86
N PRO A 197 -10.38 -8.15 -9.91
CA PRO A 197 -11.12 -8.62 -8.75
C PRO A 197 -10.81 -10.08 -8.43
N ILE A 198 -10.64 -10.41 -7.15
CA ILE A 198 -10.53 -11.80 -6.68
C ILE A 198 -11.71 -12.08 -5.74
N PRO A 199 -12.75 -12.82 -6.14
CA PRO A 199 -13.87 -13.08 -5.25
C PRO A 199 -13.41 -13.83 -3.98
N GLY A 200 -13.67 -13.28 -2.79
CA GLY A 200 -13.25 -13.93 -1.55
C GLY A 200 -13.42 -13.06 -0.31
N ASN A 201 -13.36 -13.72 0.85
CA ASN A 201 -13.53 -13.12 2.16
C ASN A 201 -12.38 -12.14 2.53
N ASP A 202 -12.70 -10.91 2.90
CA ASP A 202 -11.74 -9.91 3.39
C ASP A 202 -11.83 -9.64 4.92
N ASP A 203 -12.71 -10.34 5.63
CA ASP A 203 -12.90 -10.25 7.09
C ASP A 203 -12.04 -11.24 7.86
N ALA A 204 -11.86 -12.45 7.33
CA ALA A 204 -11.15 -13.52 8.04
C ALA A 204 -9.63 -13.30 7.99
N ILE A 205 -8.97 -13.30 9.15
CA ILE A 205 -7.50 -13.11 9.27
C ILE A 205 -6.75 -14.12 8.39
N ARG A 206 -7.15 -15.41 8.44
CA ARG A 206 -6.51 -16.46 7.62
C ARG A 206 -6.69 -16.25 6.11
N SER A 207 -7.82 -15.70 5.70
CA SER A 207 -8.10 -15.37 4.30
C SER A 207 -7.23 -14.19 3.85
N VAL A 208 -7.18 -13.12 4.64
CA VAL A 208 -6.35 -11.95 4.35
C VAL A 208 -4.87 -12.30 4.32
N GLN A 209 -4.39 -13.12 5.26
CA GLN A 209 -3.02 -13.63 5.26
C GLN A 209 -2.69 -14.40 3.99
N LEU A 210 -3.58 -15.30 3.54
CA LEU A 210 -3.40 -16.06 2.31
C LEU A 210 -3.29 -15.14 1.08
N PHE A 211 -4.17 -14.14 0.97
CA PHE A 211 -4.09 -13.17 -0.12
C PHE A 211 -2.78 -12.39 -0.11
N CYS A 212 -2.39 -11.82 1.04
CA CYS A 212 -1.15 -11.06 1.15
C CYS A 212 0.09 -11.92 0.87
N GLN A 213 0.11 -13.16 1.37
CA GLN A 213 1.20 -14.10 1.16
C GLN A 213 1.40 -14.38 -0.32
N GLU A 214 0.35 -14.80 -1.03
CA GLU A 214 0.48 -15.20 -2.44
C GLU A 214 0.75 -14.00 -3.34
N MET A 215 0.24 -12.80 -3.02
CA MET A 215 0.64 -11.58 -3.74
C MET A 215 2.12 -11.25 -3.52
N ALA A 216 2.64 -11.42 -2.30
CA ALA A 216 4.06 -11.23 -2.05
C ALA A 216 4.93 -12.30 -2.75
N GLU A 217 4.48 -13.55 -2.79
CA GLU A 217 5.13 -14.63 -3.55
C GLU A 217 5.16 -14.31 -5.05
N ALA A 218 4.03 -13.87 -5.64
CA ALA A 218 3.98 -13.45 -7.04
C ALA A 218 4.98 -12.33 -7.35
N ILE A 219 5.09 -11.35 -6.46
CA ILE A 219 6.05 -10.23 -6.60
C ILE A 219 7.48 -10.73 -6.54
N ASN A 220 7.80 -11.62 -5.59
CA ASN A 220 9.14 -12.17 -5.45
C ASN A 220 9.52 -13.06 -6.64
N GLU A 221 8.59 -13.87 -7.16
CA GLU A 221 8.79 -14.62 -8.41
C GLU A 221 9.05 -13.69 -9.59
N GLY A 222 8.28 -12.60 -9.73
CA GLY A 222 8.50 -11.60 -10.77
C GLY A 222 9.86 -10.91 -10.66
N LYS A 223 10.28 -10.53 -9.45
CA LYS A 223 11.61 -9.96 -9.19
C LYS A 223 12.72 -10.94 -9.56
N ALA A 224 12.59 -12.22 -9.19
CA ALA A 224 13.57 -13.24 -9.51
C ALA A 224 13.70 -13.47 -11.03
N LEU A 225 12.59 -13.42 -11.78
CA LEU A 225 12.62 -13.46 -13.25
C LEU A 225 13.38 -12.27 -13.82
N ARG A 226 13.12 -11.07 -13.31
CA ARG A 226 13.85 -9.86 -13.71
C ARG A 226 15.35 -9.95 -13.44
N GLU A 227 15.75 -10.54 -12.31
CA GLU A 227 17.16 -10.74 -11.96
C GLU A 227 17.83 -11.77 -12.88
N GLN A 228 17.11 -12.84 -13.24
CA GLN A 228 17.60 -13.85 -14.21
C GLN A 228 17.73 -13.29 -15.63
N ASP A 229 16.80 -12.44 -16.03
CA ASP A 229 16.85 -11.70 -17.30
C ASP A 229 17.83 -10.50 -17.24
N GLY A 230 18.36 -10.18 -16.04
CA GLY A 230 18.87 -8.87 -15.65
C GLY A 230 20.32 -8.84 -15.14
N GLU A 231 21.22 -9.68 -15.66
CA GLU A 231 22.66 -9.35 -15.71
C GLU A 231 22.96 -8.10 -16.59
N ALA A 232 21.95 -7.40 -17.12
CA ALA A 232 22.10 -6.29 -18.06
C ALA A 232 21.61 -4.90 -17.59
N LEU A 233 21.29 -4.68 -16.31
CA LEU A 233 21.03 -3.34 -15.79
C LEU A 233 21.82 -3.12 -14.50
N ALA A 234 23.11 -2.89 -14.67
CA ALA A 234 23.99 -2.37 -13.64
C ALA A 234 23.37 -1.14 -12.96
N ASN A 235 23.49 -1.10 -11.64
CA ASN A 235 23.25 0.07 -10.81
C ASN A 235 23.93 1.31 -11.41
N GLU A 236 23.17 2.15 -12.11
CA GLU A 236 23.44 3.57 -12.12
C GLU A 236 22.95 4.14 -10.79
N GLU A 237 23.72 3.92 -9.73
CA GLU A 237 23.82 4.92 -8.68
C GLU A 237 24.40 6.16 -9.35
N LYS A 238 23.54 7.07 -9.79
CA LYS A 238 23.97 8.42 -10.15
C LYS A 238 24.50 9.07 -8.88
N GLU A 239 25.83 9.09 -8.75
CA GLU A 239 26.52 9.91 -7.78
C GLU A 239 26.01 11.35 -7.90
N ILE A 240 25.60 11.92 -6.78
CA ILE A 240 25.18 13.32 -6.69
C ILE A 240 26.38 14.18 -7.03
N THR A 241 26.32 14.86 -8.17
CA THR A 241 27.39 15.72 -8.65
C THR A 241 27.58 16.94 -7.75
N ASP A 242 28.82 17.43 -7.63
CA ASP A 242 29.14 18.56 -6.76
C ASP A 242 28.48 19.89 -7.22
N GLU A 243 27.98 19.96 -8.45
CA GLU A 243 27.14 21.05 -8.95
C GLU A 243 25.76 21.08 -8.29
N GLU A 244 25.10 19.93 -8.14
CA GLU A 244 23.80 19.81 -7.45
C GLU A 244 23.93 20.13 -5.94
N LYS A 245 25.07 19.82 -5.33
CA LYS A 245 25.35 20.24 -3.93
C LYS A 245 25.51 21.75 -3.81
N LYS A 246 26.11 22.40 -4.81
CA LYS A 246 26.33 23.84 -4.83
C LYS A 246 25.04 24.62 -5.02
N GLU A 247 24.18 24.17 -5.94
CA GLU A 247 22.87 24.79 -6.15
C GLU A 247 21.99 24.74 -4.88
N VAL A 248 21.96 23.60 -4.18
CA VAL A 248 21.18 23.45 -2.94
C VAL A 248 21.77 24.30 -1.79
N LEU A 249 23.08 24.51 -1.76
CA LEU A 249 23.75 25.38 -0.79
C LEU A 249 23.47 26.87 -1.08
N ASP A 250 23.51 27.28 -2.34
CA ASP A 250 23.23 28.66 -2.74
C ASP A 250 21.74 29.01 -2.53
N GLU A 251 20.83 28.07 -2.79
CA GLU A 251 19.38 28.25 -2.52
C GLU A 251 19.12 28.39 -1.01
N ALA A 252 19.77 27.57 -0.18
CA ALA A 252 19.65 27.63 1.27
C ALA A 252 20.27 28.91 1.88
N MET A 253 21.32 29.46 1.28
CA MET A 253 21.92 30.73 1.71
C MET A 253 21.14 31.97 1.25
N SER A 254 20.32 31.85 0.22
CA SER A 254 19.49 32.95 -0.28
C SER A 254 18.16 33.15 0.48
N GLU A 255 17.68 32.13 1.20
CA GLU A 255 16.47 32.22 2.02
C GLU A 255 16.71 32.82 3.43
N GLU A 256 17.96 33.05 3.84
CA GLU A 256 18.28 33.67 5.15
C GLU A 256 18.37 35.21 5.14
N ASP A 257 18.28 35.88 3.98
CA ASP A 257 18.52 37.35 3.87
C ASP A 257 17.25 38.23 3.78
N PHE A 258 16.05 37.66 4.05
CA PHE A 258 14.80 38.43 4.19
C PHE A 258 14.21 38.27 5.59
N GLY A 259 14.93 38.78 6.58
CA GLY A 259 14.50 38.65 7.97
C GLY A 259 15.17 39.54 9.02
N GLU A 260 15.74 40.68 8.68
CA GLU A 260 16.05 41.74 9.68
C GLU A 260 15.60 43.12 9.16
N GLU A 261 14.37 43.51 9.54
CA GLU A 261 14.02 44.92 9.74
C GLU A 261 14.52 45.35 11.13
N GLN A 262 15.28 46.45 11.21
CA GLN A 262 15.00 47.66 12.02
C GLN A 262 16.27 48.49 12.30
N GLU A 263 16.35 49.68 11.69
CA GLU A 263 16.22 50.99 12.36
C GLU A 263 16.22 52.15 11.33
#